data_AF-A0A497TM16-F1
#
_entry.id   AF-A0A497TM16-F1
#
_cell.length_a   1.000
_cell.length_b   1.000
_cell.length_c   1.000
_cell.angle_alpha   90.00
_cell.angle_beta   90.00
_cell.angle_gamma   90.00
#
_symmetry.space_group_name_H-M   'P 1'
#
loop_
_entity.id
_entity.type
_entity.pdbx_description
1 polymer ?
#
loop_
_entity_poly.entity_id
_entity_poly.type
_entity_poly.pdbx_seq_one_letter_code
_entity_poly.pdbx_strand_id
1 'polypeptide(L)'
;MRKGQIEFITILGIILLLIVVVYFAAQGNLFSVSPVPRNIYQYQMLVKTSIQDLIRNGASQILERMEAQGGYLTPPQNSVRFMGEMIPYWQKCQYTFIPSRDNIRQTFESGLEEYIKKNLNELKQTFSKNVTFGSPKVRANIQANKIDISVYLPTSVSGYQIEQPYKVSIPTKFGEILSFAEDFSKSSAEKRFFDIFTITSIYFSKGNDPQDDDDYGYSSKRDDFGKLPTYGVLATCGETLYRSNEEINSNIKEIVEYVLTNTMWWRSLPVDFMQPKTYTIQSVNGKQYRDLDIQLLLPDGFKFELPDYILYVNTKRIYQDPPHYVPFVCVYVFNKTYTFQYPIVLRIFDPLTKYTFNFASLVDINGSDYKLLPGECATISGVTTQACKDLECTARIKVVDELGIPLKDAFAAFNGCPIGRSDDNGVIEGPVDCGPTEAELDIYYMHGYEFFSEKISSEDINNTYVLHKSPNLTIHFRQVNLIKRGYVYDYEGIPHEETCHPCDYYCRLDDV
;
A
#
# COMPACT_ATOMS: atom_id res chain seq x y z
N MET A 1 85.79 44.07 -23.27
CA MET A 1 84.81 45.14 -22.96
C MET A 1 83.34 44.78 -23.21
N ARG A 2 82.97 43.81 -24.09
CA ARG A 2 81.55 43.48 -24.39
C ARG A 2 80.78 42.65 -23.33
N LYS A 3 81.44 42.00 -22.36
CA LYS A 3 80.75 41.19 -21.32
C LYS A 3 80.22 42.02 -20.13
N GLY A 4 81.00 43.00 -19.65
CA GLY A 4 80.59 43.84 -18.51
C GLY A 4 79.41 44.79 -18.80
N GLN A 5 79.22 45.20 -20.06
CA GLN A 5 78.06 46.01 -20.47
C GLN A 5 76.75 45.20 -20.46
N ILE A 6 76.81 43.91 -20.77
CA ILE A 6 75.64 43.02 -20.76
C ILE A 6 75.21 42.74 -19.32
N GLU A 7 76.16 42.49 -18.43
CA GLU A 7 75.88 42.29 -17.00
C GLU A 7 75.24 43.54 -16.36
N PHE A 8 75.73 44.74 -16.70
CA PHE A 8 75.16 45.98 -16.18
C PHE A 8 73.72 46.23 -16.66
N ILE A 9 73.43 45.99 -17.94
CA ILE A 9 72.07 46.13 -18.50
C ILE A 9 71.12 45.10 -17.87
N THR A 10 71.61 43.88 -17.60
CA THR A 10 70.81 42.83 -16.97
C THR A 10 70.45 43.18 -15.54
N ILE A 11 71.41 43.67 -14.75
CA ILE A 11 71.18 44.12 -13.37
C ILE A 11 70.21 45.31 -13.35
N LEU A 12 70.39 46.28 -14.26
CA LEU A 12 69.49 47.44 -14.36
C LEU A 12 68.06 47.01 -14.72
N GLY A 13 67.90 46.05 -15.63
CA GLY A 13 66.61 45.50 -16.01
C GLY A 13 65.91 44.76 -14.86
N ILE A 14 66.65 43.99 -14.06
CA ILE A 14 66.11 43.32 -12.87
C ILE A 14 65.67 44.33 -11.82
N ILE A 15 66.46 45.39 -11.58
CA ILE A 15 66.09 46.45 -10.61
C ILE A 15 64.82 47.17 -11.07
N LEU A 16 64.70 47.51 -12.35
CA LEU A 16 63.52 48.17 -12.90
C LEU A 16 62.28 47.27 -12.78
N LEU A 17 62.43 45.98 -13.05
CA LEU A 17 61.36 45.00 -12.90
C LEU A 17 60.94 44.85 -11.42
N LEU A 18 61.89 44.85 -10.49
CA LEU A 18 61.62 44.85 -9.05
C LEU A 18 60.85 46.10 -8.61
N ILE A 19 61.23 47.28 -9.11
CA ILE A 19 60.53 48.54 -8.82
C ILE A 19 59.09 48.48 -9.33
N VAL A 20 58.86 47.95 -10.53
CA VAL A 20 57.51 47.78 -11.10
C VAL A 20 56.68 46.79 -10.28
N VAL A 21 57.25 45.65 -9.88
CA VAL A 21 56.57 44.64 -9.04
C VAL A 21 56.22 45.24 -7.67
N VAL A 22 57.14 45.96 -7.04
CA VAL A 22 56.89 46.63 -5.75
C VAL A 22 55.84 47.74 -5.90
N TYR A 23 55.87 48.51 -6.99
CA TYR A 23 54.88 49.55 -7.27
C TYR A 23 53.47 48.97 -7.46
N PHE A 24 53.33 47.88 -8.23
CA PHE A 24 52.03 47.21 -8.41
C PHE A 24 51.58 46.46 -7.15
N ALA A 25 52.49 45.87 -6.38
CA ALA A 25 52.18 45.27 -5.08
C ALA A 25 51.75 46.32 -4.04
N ALA A 26 52.35 47.51 -4.07
CA ALA A 26 51.98 48.64 -3.21
C ALA A 26 50.65 49.26 -3.63
N GLN A 27 50.36 49.40 -4.94
CA GLN A 27 49.04 49.83 -5.41
C GLN A 27 47.93 48.82 -5.10
N GLY A 28 48.24 47.52 -5.07
CA GLY A 28 47.31 46.47 -4.65
C GLY A 28 46.77 46.65 -3.21
N ASN A 29 47.48 47.41 -2.36
CA ASN A 29 47.10 47.68 -0.98
C ASN A 29 46.49 49.09 -0.75
N LEU A 30 46.42 49.96 -1.77
CA LEU A 30 45.86 51.31 -1.66
C LEU A 30 44.33 51.35 -1.71
N PHE A 31 43.66 50.23 -1.98
CA PHE A 31 42.22 50.04 -1.76
C PHE A 31 41.94 49.29 -0.46
N SER A 32 42.71 49.59 0.60
CA SER A 32 42.34 49.20 1.95
C SER A 32 41.06 49.95 2.33
N VAL A 33 39.94 49.22 2.31
CA VAL A 33 38.65 49.59 2.88
C VAL A 33 38.92 50.31 4.21
N SER A 34 38.51 51.57 4.32
CA SER A 34 38.65 52.36 5.54
C SER A 34 38.26 51.48 6.74
N PRO A 35 39.13 51.30 7.76
CA PRO A 35 38.88 50.33 8.81
C PRO A 35 37.56 50.68 9.49
N VAL A 36 36.61 49.75 9.41
CA VAL A 36 35.27 49.93 9.99
C VAL A 36 35.44 50.29 11.47
N PRO A 37 34.88 51.42 11.94
CA PRO A 37 34.97 51.81 13.34
C PRO A 37 34.51 50.69 14.27
N ARG A 38 35.21 50.45 15.40
CA ARG A 38 34.95 49.31 16.29
C ARG A 38 33.49 49.22 16.77
N ASN A 39 32.86 50.35 17.04
CA ASN A 39 31.45 50.44 17.41
C ASN A 39 30.52 49.99 16.27
N ILE A 40 30.84 50.35 15.02
CA ILE A 40 30.08 49.92 13.84
C ILE A 40 30.32 48.43 13.57
N TYR A 41 31.54 47.93 13.74
CA TYR A 41 31.86 46.52 13.59
C TYR A 41 31.09 45.63 14.58
N GLN A 42 31.03 46.01 15.86
CA GLN A 42 30.21 45.30 16.85
C GLN A 42 28.73 45.29 16.45
N TYR A 43 28.22 46.42 15.94
CA TYR A 43 26.84 46.51 15.47
C TYR A 43 26.59 45.66 14.21
N GLN A 44 27.54 45.62 13.28
CA GLN A 44 27.50 44.73 12.11
C GLN A 44 27.46 43.26 12.52
N MET A 45 28.20 42.85 13.56
CA MET A 45 28.17 41.48 14.06
C MET A 45 26.81 41.13 14.66
N LEU A 46 26.18 42.03 15.42
CA LEU A 46 24.81 41.83 15.93
C LEU A 46 23.80 41.66 14.79
N VAL A 47 23.83 42.55 13.79
CA VAL A 47 22.97 42.46 12.60
C VAL A 47 23.22 41.16 11.85
N LYS A 48 24.48 40.77 11.66
CA LYS A 48 24.87 39.51 11.00
C LYS A 48 24.32 38.29 11.72
N THR A 49 24.45 38.23 13.05
CA THR A 49 23.90 37.14 13.86
C THR A 49 22.39 37.06 13.73
N SER A 50 21.68 38.19 13.85
CA SER A 50 20.22 38.21 13.71
C SER A 50 19.74 37.81 12.31
N ILE A 51 20.48 38.16 11.24
CA ILE A 51 20.19 37.68 9.89
C ILE A 51 20.41 36.16 9.81
N GLN A 52 21.50 35.64 10.37
CA GLN A 52 21.76 34.20 10.39
C GLN A 52 20.67 33.44 11.15
N ASP A 53 20.18 33.99 12.26
CA ASP A 53 19.08 33.40 13.03
C ASP A 53 17.76 33.47 12.27
N LEU A 54 17.48 34.57 11.57
CA LEU A 54 16.33 34.66 10.68
C LEU A 54 16.39 33.58 9.58
N ILE A 55 17.57 33.38 8.98
CA ILE A 55 17.79 32.35 7.96
C ILE A 55 17.57 30.96 8.56
N ARG A 56 18.10 30.67 9.76
CA ARG A 56 17.90 29.38 10.45
C ARG A 56 16.42 29.11 10.70
N ASN A 57 15.71 30.08 11.25
CA ASN A 57 14.28 29.93 11.58
C ASN A 57 13.44 29.74 10.32
N GLY A 58 13.67 30.54 9.29
CA GLY A 58 12.97 30.39 8.01
C GLY A 58 13.23 29.04 7.37
N ALA A 59 14.48 28.63 7.32
CA ALA A 59 14.87 27.35 6.74
C ALA A 59 14.28 26.16 7.51
N SER A 60 14.21 26.24 8.84
CA SER A 60 13.55 25.22 9.68
C SER A 60 12.06 25.10 9.35
N GLN A 61 11.34 26.22 9.24
CA GLN A 61 9.90 26.23 8.93
C GLN A 61 9.60 25.74 7.50
N ILE A 62 10.43 26.15 6.53
CA ILE A 62 10.30 25.70 5.14
C ILE A 62 10.58 24.20 5.07
N LEU A 63 11.62 23.72 5.76
CA LEU A 63 11.96 22.30 5.81
C LEU A 63 10.85 21.48 6.46
N GLU A 64 10.31 21.91 7.60
CA GLU A 64 9.19 21.23 8.29
C GLU A 64 8.00 21.01 7.35
N ARG A 65 7.59 22.04 6.61
CA ARG A 65 6.50 21.94 5.63
C ARG A 65 6.86 21.00 4.48
N MET A 66 8.06 21.13 3.94
CA MET A 66 8.51 20.27 2.84
C MET A 66 8.58 18.81 3.27
N GLU A 67 9.03 18.50 4.48
CA GLU A 67 9.02 17.13 4.98
C GLU A 67 7.59 16.63 5.16
N ALA A 68 6.74 17.40 5.83
CA ALA A 68 5.34 17.03 6.02
C ALA A 68 4.61 16.74 4.70
N GLN A 69 4.99 17.41 3.61
CA GLN A 69 4.33 17.38 2.30
C GLN A 69 5.18 16.74 1.18
N GLY A 70 6.12 15.86 1.51
CA GLY A 70 6.81 15.02 0.52
C GLY A 70 7.67 15.81 -0.47
N GLY A 71 8.38 16.83 0.00
CA GLY A 71 9.28 17.69 -0.77
C GLY A 71 8.63 18.90 -1.42
N TYR A 72 7.34 19.16 -1.19
CA TYR A 72 6.60 20.29 -1.75
C TYR A 72 6.26 21.32 -0.69
N LEU A 73 6.14 22.59 -1.09
CA LEU A 73 5.47 23.62 -0.28
C LEU A 73 3.98 23.76 -0.60
N THR A 74 3.59 23.26 -1.78
CA THR A 74 2.20 23.20 -2.24
C THR A 74 2.05 21.89 -3.00
N PRO A 75 1.41 20.88 -2.40
CA PRO A 75 1.26 19.57 -3.00
C PRO A 75 0.48 19.63 -4.33
N PRO A 76 0.79 18.76 -5.30
CA PRO A 76 0.00 18.61 -6.51
C PRO A 76 -1.41 18.06 -6.20
N GLN A 77 -2.34 18.22 -7.13
CA GLN A 77 -3.70 17.64 -7.05
C GLN A 77 -3.68 16.12 -6.85
N ASN A 78 -2.63 15.47 -7.35
CA ASN A 78 -2.41 14.04 -7.19
C ASN A 78 -1.84 13.73 -5.79
N SER A 79 -2.69 13.83 -4.77
CA SER A 79 -2.32 13.66 -3.36
C SER A 79 -3.44 12.99 -2.55
N VAL A 80 -3.11 12.54 -1.34
CA VAL A 80 -4.04 11.95 -0.38
C VAL A 80 -3.96 12.71 0.94
N ARG A 81 -5.07 12.80 1.67
CA ARG A 81 -5.10 13.50 2.96
C ARG A 81 -4.59 12.60 4.08
N PHE A 82 -3.64 13.08 4.87
CA PHE A 82 -3.10 12.37 6.03
C PHE A 82 -2.63 13.36 7.10
N MET A 83 -3.05 13.14 8.34
CA MET A 83 -2.88 14.05 9.47
C MET A 83 -3.26 15.50 9.15
N GLY A 84 -4.33 15.70 8.38
CA GLY A 84 -4.79 17.03 7.97
C GLY A 84 -4.03 17.67 6.81
N GLU A 85 -2.90 17.11 6.38
CA GLU A 85 -2.06 17.60 5.27
C GLU A 85 -2.33 16.83 3.97
N MET A 86 -1.99 17.43 2.82
CA MET A 86 -2.04 16.76 1.52
C MET A 86 -0.68 16.13 1.19
N ILE A 87 -0.65 14.80 1.07
CA ILE A 87 0.55 14.02 0.83
C ILE A 87 0.60 13.58 -0.63
N PRO A 88 1.63 13.97 -1.41
CA PRO A 88 1.72 13.62 -2.83
C PRO A 88 1.97 12.13 -3.04
N TYR A 89 1.38 11.57 -4.08
CA TYR A 89 1.80 10.27 -4.57
C TYR A 89 3.14 10.40 -5.28
N TRP A 90 4.15 9.67 -4.82
CA TRP A 90 5.42 9.55 -5.55
C TRP A 90 5.45 8.31 -6.44
N GLN A 91 4.60 7.32 -6.16
CA GLN A 91 4.37 6.17 -7.03
C GLN A 91 2.87 5.86 -7.11
N LYS A 92 2.39 5.64 -8.34
CA LYS A 92 1.08 5.03 -8.59
C LYS A 92 1.25 3.93 -9.60
N CYS A 93 0.91 2.70 -9.21
CA CYS A 93 1.11 1.52 -10.05
C CYS A 93 2.55 1.48 -10.61
N GLN A 94 2.72 1.33 -11.92
CA GLN A 94 4.00 1.31 -12.61
C GLN A 94 4.63 2.70 -12.85
N TYR A 95 3.96 3.78 -12.45
CA TYR A 95 4.40 5.16 -12.71
C TYR A 95 4.97 5.82 -11.47
N THR A 96 5.95 6.69 -11.68
CA THR A 96 6.54 7.53 -10.63
C THR A 96 6.28 9.00 -10.91
N PHE A 97 6.01 9.76 -9.85
CA PHE A 97 5.72 11.20 -9.88
C PHE A 97 6.67 11.95 -8.95
N ILE A 98 7.94 11.55 -8.98
CA ILE A 98 8.97 12.06 -8.08
C ILE A 98 9.43 13.44 -8.58
N PRO A 99 9.43 14.48 -7.74
CA PRO A 99 10.01 15.77 -8.11
C PRO A 99 11.53 15.64 -8.27
N SER A 100 12.10 16.34 -9.27
CA SER A 100 13.56 16.34 -9.44
C SER A 100 14.25 17.00 -8.24
N ARG A 101 15.49 16.58 -7.94
CA ARG A 101 16.30 17.20 -6.87
C ARG A 101 16.48 18.69 -7.05
N ASP A 102 16.62 19.15 -8.30
CA ASP A 102 16.70 20.57 -8.61
C ASP A 102 15.39 21.31 -8.31
N ASN A 103 14.23 20.70 -8.58
CA ASN A 103 12.95 21.31 -8.25
C ASN A 103 12.76 21.43 -6.72
N ILE A 104 13.08 20.37 -5.97
CA ILE A 104 13.03 20.41 -4.49
C ILE A 104 13.97 21.51 -3.96
N ARG A 105 15.20 21.58 -4.47
CA ARG A 105 16.18 22.61 -4.09
C ARG A 105 15.68 24.01 -4.42
N GLN A 106 15.16 24.25 -5.62
CA GLN A 106 14.63 25.55 -6.04
C GLN A 106 13.39 25.95 -5.23
N THR A 107 12.53 24.99 -4.88
CA THR A 107 11.36 25.21 -4.02
C THR A 107 11.79 25.65 -2.63
N PHE A 108 12.79 24.98 -2.04
CA PHE A 108 13.39 25.37 -0.76
C PHE A 108 14.03 26.77 -0.83
N GLU A 109 14.85 27.01 -1.85
CA GLU A 109 15.53 28.31 -2.07
C GLU A 109 14.50 29.44 -2.21
N SER A 110 13.45 29.25 -2.99
CA SER A 110 12.41 30.24 -3.24
C SER A 110 11.54 30.50 -2.00
N GLY A 111 11.14 29.43 -1.30
CA GLY A 111 10.39 29.55 -0.04
C GLY A 111 11.18 30.28 1.04
N LEU A 112 12.48 30.00 1.16
CA LEU A 112 13.35 30.72 2.09
C LEU A 112 13.58 32.17 1.67
N GLU A 113 13.73 32.44 0.37
CA GLU A 113 13.86 33.80 -0.14
C GLU A 113 12.61 34.65 0.18
N GLU A 114 11.42 34.10 -0.03
CA GLU A 114 10.15 34.74 0.30
C GLU A 114 10.01 34.96 1.81
N TYR A 115 10.35 33.94 2.62
CA TYR A 115 10.34 34.05 4.07
C TYR A 115 11.25 35.20 4.54
N ILE A 116 12.49 35.28 4.04
CA ILE A 116 13.42 36.35 4.40
C ILE A 116 12.83 37.70 3.99
N LYS A 117 12.35 37.85 2.74
CA LYS A 117 11.74 39.10 2.26
C LYS A 117 10.60 39.60 3.17
N LYS A 118 9.72 38.69 3.59
CA LYS A 118 8.57 39.01 4.45
C LYS A 118 9.00 39.49 5.85
N ASN A 119 10.06 38.90 6.40
CA ASN A 119 10.50 39.14 7.78
C ASN A 119 11.63 40.19 7.92
N LEU A 120 12.23 40.64 6.81
CA LEU A 120 13.27 41.70 6.83
C LEU A 120 12.77 43.03 7.43
N ASN A 121 11.47 43.32 7.29
CA ASN A 121 10.88 44.53 7.85
C ASN A 121 10.94 44.55 9.39
N GLU A 122 10.77 43.40 10.03
CA GLU A 122 10.87 43.28 11.50
C GLU A 122 12.31 43.55 11.96
N LEU A 123 13.31 42.98 11.27
CA LEU A 123 14.72 43.29 11.54
C LEU A 123 15.03 44.79 11.36
N LYS A 124 14.45 45.43 10.34
CA LYS A 124 14.63 46.87 10.10
C LYS A 124 14.04 47.73 11.23
N GLN A 125 12.91 47.30 11.81
CA GLN A 125 12.31 47.97 12.96
C GLN A 125 13.20 47.83 14.21
N THR A 126 13.77 46.64 14.44
CA THR A 126 14.66 46.36 15.59
C THR A 126 15.97 47.15 15.52
N PHE A 127 16.61 47.24 14.36
CA PHE A 127 17.94 47.84 14.20
C PHE A 127 17.94 49.31 13.74
N SER A 128 16.79 49.98 13.77
CA SER A 128 16.63 51.41 13.41
C SER A 128 16.98 51.78 11.95
N LYS A 129 16.81 53.06 11.59
CA LYS A 129 17.02 53.60 10.22
C LYS A 129 18.44 53.45 9.66
N ASN A 130 19.41 53.02 10.46
CA ASN A 130 20.82 52.93 10.07
C ASN A 130 21.16 51.61 9.36
N VAL A 131 20.20 50.69 9.22
CA VAL A 131 20.38 49.43 8.49
C VAL A 131 19.56 49.42 7.22
N THR A 132 20.20 49.07 6.10
CA THR A 132 19.55 48.89 4.81
C THR A 132 19.71 47.46 4.33
N PHE A 133 18.62 46.87 3.86
CA PHE A 133 18.62 45.55 3.25
C PHE A 133 18.24 45.66 1.77
N GLY A 134 18.99 44.97 0.91
CA GLY A 134 18.63 44.75 -0.48
C GLY A 134 17.74 43.51 -0.65
N SER A 135 17.62 43.02 -1.88
CA SER A 135 16.90 41.79 -2.18
C SER A 135 17.74 40.56 -1.82
N PRO A 136 17.20 39.58 -1.06
CA PRO A 136 17.91 38.33 -0.81
C PRO A 136 17.92 37.47 -2.07
N LYS A 137 19.01 36.71 -2.24
CA LYS A 137 19.10 35.58 -3.14
C LYS A 137 19.66 34.38 -2.38
N VAL A 138 18.93 33.27 -2.40
CA VAL A 138 19.29 32.06 -1.65
C VAL A 138 19.95 31.05 -2.57
N ARG A 139 20.95 30.33 -2.05
CA ARG A 139 21.47 29.09 -2.63
C ARG A 139 21.54 28.03 -1.53
N ALA A 140 21.02 26.85 -1.80
CA ALA A 140 21.03 25.73 -0.89
C ALA A 140 21.76 24.54 -1.52
N ASN A 141 22.53 23.82 -0.71
CA ASN A 141 23.13 22.54 -1.08
C ASN A 141 22.63 21.48 -0.11
N ILE A 142 21.72 20.62 -0.59
CA ILE A 142 21.12 19.54 0.19
C ILE A 142 22.06 18.33 0.14
N GLN A 143 22.70 18.03 1.26
CA GLN A 143 23.53 16.85 1.44
C GLN A 143 22.77 15.80 2.26
N ALA A 144 23.35 14.60 2.41
CA ALA A 144 22.72 13.50 3.13
C ALA A 144 22.27 13.89 4.56
N ASN A 145 23.16 14.55 5.33
CA ASN A 145 22.98 14.80 6.77
C ASN A 145 22.94 16.29 7.13
N LYS A 146 22.85 17.20 6.15
CA LYS A 146 22.72 18.63 6.37
C LYS A 146 22.29 19.38 5.12
N ILE A 147 21.80 20.61 5.32
CA ILE A 147 21.60 21.59 4.25
C ILE A 147 22.54 22.77 4.50
N ASP A 148 23.45 23.02 3.56
CA ASP A 148 24.31 24.20 3.58
C ASP A 148 23.64 25.34 2.80
N ILE A 149 23.41 26.47 3.46
CA ILE A 149 22.65 27.61 2.94
C ILE A 149 23.59 28.81 2.82
N SER A 150 23.60 29.43 1.64
CA SER A 150 24.29 30.68 1.36
C SER A 150 23.30 31.74 0.91
N VAL A 151 23.14 32.80 1.69
CA VAL A 151 22.24 33.91 1.39
C VAL A 151 23.05 35.14 0.98
N TYR A 152 22.82 35.61 -0.24
CA TYR A 152 23.35 36.86 -0.76
C TYR A 152 22.31 37.94 -0.50
N LEU A 153 22.48 38.66 0.61
CA LEU A 153 21.63 39.77 1.01
C LEU A 153 22.50 41.03 1.18
N PRO A 154 22.49 41.97 0.23
CA PRO A 154 23.15 43.26 0.37
C PRO A 154 22.68 43.95 1.66
N THR A 155 23.60 44.14 2.60
CA THR A 155 23.30 44.69 3.92
C THR A 155 24.32 45.76 4.25
N SER A 156 23.85 46.96 4.60
CA SER A 156 24.70 48.05 5.06
C SER A 156 24.28 48.54 6.42
N VAL A 157 25.26 48.88 7.25
CA VAL A 157 25.09 49.44 8.60
C VAL A 157 25.84 50.75 8.64
N SER A 158 25.11 51.86 8.79
CA SER A 158 25.67 53.21 8.75
C SER A 158 26.56 53.47 7.52
N GLY A 159 26.18 52.92 6.36
CA GLY A 159 26.92 53.04 5.10
C GLY A 159 28.02 52.00 4.87
N TYR A 160 28.39 51.20 5.89
CA TYR A 160 29.39 50.14 5.77
C TYR A 160 28.73 48.80 5.41
N GLN A 161 29.16 48.19 4.31
CA GLN A 161 28.65 46.90 3.86
C GLN A 161 29.09 45.76 4.80
N ILE A 162 28.19 44.82 5.05
CA ILE A 162 28.52 43.54 5.69
C ILE A 162 28.98 42.55 4.59
N GLU A 163 30.03 41.79 4.88
CA GLU A 163 30.54 40.75 4.00
C GLU A 163 29.49 39.66 3.73
N GLN A 164 29.35 39.29 2.46
CA GLN A 164 28.43 38.27 1.96
C GLN A 164 29.20 37.08 1.35
N PRO A 165 28.59 35.89 1.26
CA PRO A 165 27.23 35.53 1.68
C PRO A 165 27.12 35.23 3.19
N TYR A 166 25.92 35.37 3.73
CA TYR A 166 25.59 34.80 5.04
C TYR A 166 25.50 33.28 4.89
N LYS A 167 26.38 32.56 5.59
CA LYS A 167 26.42 31.10 5.57
C LYS A 167 25.79 30.53 6.84
N VAL A 168 24.90 29.57 6.65
CA VAL A 168 24.21 28.81 7.71
C VAL A 168 24.20 27.34 7.29
N SER A 169 24.28 26.43 8.25
CA SER A 169 24.14 24.99 8.01
C SER A 169 23.11 24.44 8.99
N ILE A 170 22.22 23.58 8.49
CA ILE A 170 21.16 22.95 9.30
C ILE A 170 21.40 21.44 9.28
N PRO A 171 21.57 20.79 10.44
CA PRO A 171 21.67 19.34 10.52
C PRO A 171 20.29 18.71 10.22
N THR A 172 20.22 17.79 9.25
CA THR A 172 18.98 17.12 8.83
C THR A 172 19.30 15.92 7.96
N LYS A 173 18.53 14.84 8.07
CA LYS A 173 18.61 13.69 7.17
C LYS A 173 17.83 13.85 5.87
N PHE A 174 17.25 15.03 5.61
CA PHE A 174 16.40 15.28 4.45
C PHE A 174 16.99 14.78 3.12
N GLY A 175 18.29 14.99 2.86
CA GLY A 175 18.92 14.53 1.61
C GLY A 175 18.99 13.01 1.46
N GLU A 176 19.24 12.29 2.57
CA GLU A 176 19.21 10.83 2.63
C GLU A 176 17.77 10.30 2.48
N ILE A 177 16.82 10.90 3.20
CA ILE A 177 15.39 10.56 3.15
C ILE A 177 14.84 10.72 1.73
N LEU A 178 15.16 11.82 1.05
CA LEU A 178 14.81 12.03 -0.36
C LEU A 178 15.41 10.95 -1.27
N SER A 179 16.60 10.44 -0.95
CA SER A 179 17.24 9.35 -1.72
C SER A 179 16.51 8.04 -1.53
N PHE A 180 16.16 7.73 -0.29
CA PHE A 180 15.32 6.56 0.02
C PHE A 180 13.97 6.66 -0.69
N ALA A 181 13.26 7.77 -0.57
CA ALA A 181 11.92 7.93 -1.12
C ALA A 181 11.93 7.81 -2.66
N GLU A 182 12.97 8.32 -3.33
CA GLU A 182 13.19 8.16 -4.77
C GLU A 182 13.48 6.71 -5.15
N ASP A 183 14.45 6.07 -4.48
CA ASP A 183 14.86 4.69 -4.75
C ASP A 183 13.72 3.68 -4.44
N PHE A 184 12.97 3.91 -3.37
CA PHE A 184 11.76 3.15 -3.02
C PHE A 184 10.70 3.31 -4.10
N SER A 185 10.35 4.54 -4.48
CA SER A 185 9.26 4.80 -5.44
C SER A 185 9.55 4.14 -6.80
N LYS A 186 10.80 4.22 -7.27
CA LYS A 186 11.26 3.53 -8.50
C LYS A 186 11.17 2.00 -8.35
N SER A 187 11.67 1.46 -7.25
CA SER A 187 11.65 0.01 -7.01
C SER A 187 10.23 -0.53 -6.85
N SER A 188 9.35 0.23 -6.20
CA SER A 188 7.94 -0.12 -5.99
C SER A 188 7.18 -0.09 -7.31
N ALA A 189 7.46 0.88 -8.18
CA ALA A 189 6.85 0.94 -9.51
C ALA A 189 7.22 -0.28 -10.38
N GLU A 190 8.47 -0.74 -10.30
CA GLU A 190 8.94 -1.91 -11.05
C GLU A 190 8.48 -3.23 -10.43
N LYS A 191 8.67 -3.39 -9.12
CA LYS A 191 8.50 -4.67 -8.42
C LYS A 191 7.11 -4.87 -7.83
N ARG A 192 6.30 -3.81 -7.74
CA ARG A 192 4.91 -3.86 -7.24
C ARG A 192 4.82 -4.51 -5.86
N PHE A 193 5.67 -4.09 -4.92
CA PHE A 193 5.84 -4.74 -3.62
C PHE A 193 4.50 -4.95 -2.90
N PHE A 194 3.77 -3.87 -2.66
CA PHE A 194 2.55 -3.92 -1.87
C PHE A 194 1.37 -4.53 -2.63
N ASP A 195 1.34 -4.46 -3.96
CA ASP A 195 0.38 -5.20 -4.77
C ASP A 195 0.58 -6.72 -4.56
N ILE A 196 1.83 -7.19 -4.70
CA ILE A 196 2.17 -8.61 -4.54
C ILE A 196 1.93 -9.06 -3.09
N PHE A 197 2.32 -8.26 -2.09
CA PHE A 197 2.11 -8.60 -0.68
C PHE A 197 0.63 -8.72 -0.35
N THR A 198 -0.20 -7.83 -0.89
CA THR A 198 -1.65 -7.87 -0.72
C THR A 198 -2.27 -9.06 -1.40
N ILE A 199 -1.96 -9.30 -2.68
CA ILE A 199 -2.44 -10.48 -3.42
C ILE A 199 -2.08 -11.77 -2.69
N THR A 200 -0.84 -11.86 -2.22
CA THR A 200 -0.36 -13.00 -1.44
C THR A 200 -1.14 -13.14 -0.12
N SER A 201 -1.37 -12.04 0.60
CA SER A 201 -2.16 -12.05 1.84
C SER A 201 -3.60 -12.48 1.61
N ILE A 202 -4.23 -12.07 0.50
CA ILE A 202 -5.57 -12.51 0.12
C ILE A 202 -5.60 -14.04 -0.02
N TYR A 203 -4.71 -14.61 -0.83
CA TYR A 203 -4.65 -16.05 -1.07
C TYR A 203 -4.37 -16.89 0.18
N PHE A 204 -3.65 -16.33 1.16
CA PHE A 204 -3.23 -17.06 2.37
C PHE A 204 -3.94 -16.63 3.65
N SER A 205 -4.94 -15.75 3.55
CA SER A 205 -5.77 -15.37 4.69
C SER A 205 -6.54 -16.60 5.18
N LYS A 206 -6.39 -16.96 6.46
CA LYS A 206 -7.17 -18.05 7.08
C LYS A 206 -8.51 -17.51 7.58
N GLY A 207 -9.57 -18.33 7.52
CA GLY A 207 -10.87 -18.01 8.13
C GLY A 207 -10.76 -17.75 9.64
N ASN A 208 -11.84 -17.23 10.23
CA ASN A 208 -11.85 -16.75 11.62
C ASN A 208 -12.16 -17.83 12.65
N ASP A 209 -12.24 -19.12 12.29
CA ASP A 209 -12.59 -20.17 13.26
C ASP A 209 -11.37 -20.53 14.13
N PRO A 210 -11.33 -20.16 15.44
CA PRO A 210 -10.20 -20.41 16.32
C PRO A 210 -10.18 -21.84 16.87
N GLN A 211 -11.05 -22.72 16.37
CA GLN A 211 -11.37 -24.01 17.00
C GLN A 211 -11.01 -25.23 16.14
N ASP A 212 -10.01 -25.10 15.26
CA ASP A 212 -9.51 -26.18 14.38
C ASP A 212 -7.98 -26.40 14.56
N ASP A 213 -7.56 -26.64 15.80
CA ASP A 213 -6.26 -27.26 16.13
C ASP A 213 -6.39 -28.78 16.37
N ASP A 214 -7.44 -29.41 15.82
CA ASP A 214 -7.67 -30.86 15.92
C ASP A 214 -7.05 -31.60 14.72
N ASP A 215 -6.00 -32.35 15.01
CA ASP A 215 -5.01 -33.10 14.21
C ASP A 215 -5.54 -34.18 13.22
N TYR A 216 -6.77 -34.10 12.71
CA TYR A 216 -7.26 -35.07 11.71
C TYR A 216 -7.97 -34.40 10.54
N GLY A 217 -7.22 -34.26 9.44
CA GLY A 217 -7.65 -33.66 8.18
C GLY A 217 -8.80 -34.42 7.51
N TYR A 218 -10.03 -34.04 7.83
CA TYR A 218 -11.18 -33.96 6.93
C TYR A 218 -12.35 -33.32 7.69
N SER A 219 -12.30 -32.01 7.91
CA SER A 219 -13.38 -31.24 8.54
C SER A 219 -14.08 -30.42 7.48
N SER A 220 -15.26 -30.86 7.02
CA SER A 220 -16.15 -30.10 6.13
C SER A 220 -16.87 -28.99 6.91
N LYS A 221 -16.11 -28.07 7.55
CA LYS A 221 -16.65 -27.00 8.40
C LYS A 221 -16.43 -25.60 7.82
N ARG A 222 -17.29 -24.69 8.28
CA ARG A 222 -17.67 -23.36 7.77
C ARG A 222 -16.58 -22.41 7.27
N ASP A 223 -15.34 -22.55 7.71
CA ASP A 223 -14.28 -21.54 7.53
C ASP A 223 -12.98 -22.09 6.92
N ASP A 224 -13.07 -23.23 6.23
CA ASP A 224 -11.98 -23.74 5.39
C ASP A 224 -11.67 -22.77 4.22
N PHE A 225 -12.60 -21.88 3.90
CA PHE A 225 -12.38 -20.79 2.96
C PHE A 225 -11.71 -19.60 3.66
N GLY A 226 -10.64 -19.07 3.04
CA GLY A 226 -9.96 -17.89 3.55
C GLY A 226 -10.87 -16.68 3.74
N LYS A 227 -10.42 -15.68 4.51
CA LYS A 227 -11.22 -14.45 4.83
C LYS A 227 -11.80 -13.81 3.57
N LEU A 228 -11.00 -13.84 2.50
CA LEU A 228 -11.42 -13.48 1.16
C LEU A 228 -11.28 -14.71 0.25
N PRO A 229 -12.37 -15.47 0.05
CA PRO A 229 -12.33 -16.68 -0.77
C PRO A 229 -11.97 -16.30 -2.22
N THR A 230 -11.00 -16.98 -2.81
CA THR A 230 -10.54 -16.74 -4.19
C THR A 230 -10.83 -17.92 -5.11
N TYR A 231 -10.65 -19.14 -4.63
CA TYR A 231 -11.04 -20.36 -5.31
C TYR A 231 -11.40 -21.42 -4.27
N GLY A 232 -12.24 -22.37 -4.65
CA GLY A 232 -12.62 -23.45 -3.76
C GLY A 232 -13.60 -24.40 -4.41
N VAL A 233 -13.87 -25.49 -3.69
CA VAL A 233 -14.83 -26.52 -4.10
C VAL A 233 -15.84 -26.68 -2.97
N LEU A 234 -17.11 -26.53 -3.30
CA LEU A 234 -18.22 -26.94 -2.46
C LEU A 234 -18.55 -28.38 -2.85
N ALA A 235 -18.41 -29.32 -1.94
CA ALA A 235 -18.53 -30.76 -2.18
C ALA A 235 -19.80 -31.36 -1.56
N THR A 236 -20.51 -30.59 -0.72
CA THR A 236 -21.76 -31.03 -0.08
C THR A 236 -22.97 -30.36 -0.75
N CYS A 237 -24.04 -31.11 -0.99
CA CYS A 237 -25.27 -30.53 -1.52
C CYS A 237 -25.85 -29.51 -0.55
N GLY A 238 -26.23 -28.32 -1.03
CA GLY A 238 -26.72 -27.22 -0.18
C GLY A 238 -25.62 -26.44 0.54
N GLU A 239 -24.34 -26.83 0.36
CA GLU A 239 -23.21 -26.06 0.87
C GLU A 239 -23.19 -24.66 0.25
N THR A 240 -23.09 -23.64 1.10
CA THR A 240 -23.19 -22.23 0.71
C THR A 240 -22.01 -21.42 1.23
N LEU A 241 -21.31 -20.74 0.33
CA LEU A 241 -20.33 -19.71 0.67
C LEU A 241 -20.99 -18.34 0.53
N TYR A 242 -21.20 -17.67 1.65
CA TYR A 242 -21.73 -16.30 1.71
C TYR A 242 -20.82 -15.37 2.50
N ARG A 243 -20.54 -14.19 1.93
CA ARG A 243 -19.89 -13.05 2.59
C ARG A 243 -20.63 -11.76 2.20
N SER A 244 -21.06 -10.99 3.18
CA SER A 244 -21.67 -9.68 3.01
C SER A 244 -20.64 -8.63 2.56
N ASN A 245 -21.12 -7.49 2.05
CA ASN A 245 -20.25 -6.37 1.67
C ASN A 245 -19.44 -5.85 2.85
N GLU A 246 -20.04 -5.81 4.04
CA GLU A 246 -19.38 -5.35 5.26
C GLU A 246 -18.24 -6.28 5.67
N GLU A 247 -18.48 -7.60 5.65
CA GLU A 247 -17.45 -8.61 5.91
C GLU A 247 -16.31 -8.52 4.90
N ILE A 248 -16.60 -8.36 3.61
CA ILE A 248 -15.57 -8.22 2.57
C ILE A 248 -14.71 -6.98 2.80
N ASN A 249 -15.33 -5.83 3.04
CA ASN A 249 -14.60 -4.57 3.29
C ASN A 249 -13.79 -4.64 4.59
N SER A 250 -14.32 -5.28 5.63
CA SER A 250 -13.60 -5.52 6.90
C SER A 250 -12.40 -6.44 6.70
N ASN A 251 -12.57 -7.56 5.99
CA ASN A 251 -11.51 -8.52 5.74
C ASN A 251 -10.39 -7.95 4.87
N ILE A 252 -10.72 -7.13 3.87
CA ILE A 252 -9.71 -6.42 3.07
C ILE A 252 -8.94 -5.44 3.93
N LYS A 253 -9.63 -4.68 4.79
CA LYS A 253 -8.97 -3.77 5.72
C LYS A 253 -7.99 -4.52 6.62
N GLU A 254 -8.40 -5.63 7.20
CA GLU A 254 -7.53 -6.45 8.05
C GLU A 254 -6.31 -6.98 7.28
N ILE A 255 -6.50 -7.46 6.05
CA ILE A 255 -5.42 -7.92 5.18
C ILE A 255 -4.43 -6.78 4.87
N VAL A 256 -4.94 -5.59 4.58
CA VAL A 256 -4.09 -4.44 4.30
C VAL A 256 -3.32 -4.03 5.55
N GLU A 257 -3.98 -3.94 6.70
CA GLU A 257 -3.31 -3.68 7.98
C GLU A 257 -2.21 -4.72 8.26
N TYR A 258 -2.50 -6.01 8.03
CA TYR A 258 -1.53 -7.09 8.15
C TYR A 258 -0.31 -6.87 7.25
N VAL A 259 -0.50 -6.51 5.98
CA VAL A 259 0.61 -6.22 5.05
C VAL A 259 1.46 -5.06 5.55
N LEU A 260 0.83 -3.97 6.00
CA LEU A 260 1.56 -2.79 6.48
C LEU A 260 2.36 -3.08 7.75
N THR A 261 1.81 -3.86 8.69
CA THR A 261 2.48 -4.18 9.96
C THR A 261 3.52 -5.29 9.84
N ASN A 262 3.35 -6.22 8.91
CA ASN A 262 4.24 -7.39 8.75
C ASN A 262 5.25 -7.23 7.60
N THR A 263 5.41 -6.02 7.05
CA THR A 263 6.49 -5.72 6.10
C THR A 263 7.75 -5.30 6.85
N MET A 264 8.80 -6.10 6.73
CA MET A 264 10.12 -5.82 7.30
C MET A 264 11.06 -5.18 6.28
N TRP A 265 11.85 -4.23 6.76
CA TRP A 265 12.86 -3.53 5.96
C TRP A 265 14.25 -4.14 6.16
N TRP A 266 15.02 -4.22 5.07
CA TRP A 266 16.47 -4.48 5.06
C TRP A 266 16.90 -5.86 5.56
N ARG A 267 15.97 -6.82 5.62
CA ARG A 267 16.20 -8.18 6.10
C ARG A 267 15.70 -9.19 5.08
N SER A 268 16.33 -10.35 5.03
CA SER A 268 15.82 -11.50 4.29
C SER A 268 14.60 -12.09 5.00
N LEU A 269 13.77 -12.81 4.23
CA LEU A 269 12.65 -13.57 4.79
C LEU A 269 13.17 -14.51 5.90
N PRO A 270 12.56 -14.53 7.09
CA PRO A 270 12.89 -15.52 8.10
C PRO A 270 12.58 -16.92 7.54
N VAL A 271 13.49 -17.87 7.78
CA VAL A 271 13.36 -19.26 7.30
C VAL A 271 12.38 -20.07 8.17
N ASP A 272 11.99 -19.53 9.32
CA ASP A 272 11.15 -20.21 10.30
C ASP A 272 9.68 -20.18 9.88
N PHE A 273 9.17 -21.35 9.47
CA PHE A 273 7.77 -21.57 9.07
C PHE A 273 6.77 -21.44 10.23
N MET A 274 7.25 -21.39 11.49
CA MET A 274 6.41 -21.23 12.68
C MET A 274 6.10 -19.75 12.99
N GLN A 275 6.78 -18.80 12.32
CA GLN A 275 6.51 -17.37 12.51
C GLN A 275 5.37 -16.88 11.59
N PRO A 276 4.63 -15.83 12.00
CA PRO A 276 3.65 -15.21 11.11
C PRO A 276 4.29 -14.85 9.78
N LYS A 277 3.55 -15.02 8.67
CA LYS A 277 4.05 -14.79 7.31
C LYS A 277 4.42 -13.31 7.13
N THR A 278 5.71 -13.00 7.26
CA THR A 278 6.21 -11.63 7.09
C THR A 278 6.62 -11.36 5.65
N TYR A 279 6.45 -10.13 5.20
CA TYR A 279 6.97 -9.64 3.92
C TYR A 279 8.32 -8.96 4.12
N THR A 280 9.17 -8.95 3.11
CA THR A 280 10.47 -8.26 3.22
C THR A 280 10.78 -7.41 2.01
N ILE A 281 11.28 -6.20 2.27
CA ILE A 281 11.92 -5.34 1.28
C ILE A 281 13.41 -5.31 1.62
N GLN A 282 14.18 -6.20 1.01
CA GLN A 282 15.61 -6.38 1.29
C GLN A 282 16.45 -5.18 0.85
N SER A 283 16.09 -4.56 -0.27
CA SER A 283 16.75 -3.37 -0.81
C SER A 283 15.81 -2.63 -1.76
N VAL A 284 16.07 -1.33 -1.90
CA VAL A 284 15.43 -0.47 -2.90
C VAL A 284 16.54 0.06 -3.80
N ASN A 285 16.42 -0.15 -5.11
CA ASN A 285 17.41 0.23 -6.11
C ASN A 285 18.84 -0.24 -5.76
N GLY A 286 18.96 -1.45 -5.20
CA GLY A 286 20.23 -2.04 -4.77
C GLY A 286 20.83 -1.48 -3.47
N LYS A 287 20.14 -0.57 -2.77
CA LYS A 287 20.60 0.06 -1.53
C LYS A 287 19.72 -0.27 -0.32
N GLN A 288 20.28 -0.07 0.87
CA GLN A 288 19.58 -0.18 2.15
C GLN A 288 19.76 1.12 2.94
N TYR A 289 18.70 1.52 3.64
CA TYR A 289 18.65 2.75 4.45
C TYR A 289 18.35 2.39 5.90
N ARG A 290 19.30 1.68 6.54
CA ARG A 290 19.06 0.98 7.82
C ARG A 290 18.84 1.89 9.02
N ASP A 291 19.25 3.14 8.89
CA ASP A 291 19.21 4.18 9.91
C ASP A 291 18.04 5.16 9.69
N LEU A 292 17.14 4.86 8.76
CA LEU A 292 15.85 5.52 8.61
C LEU A 292 14.76 4.71 9.31
N ASP A 293 13.96 5.40 10.12
CA ASP A 293 12.74 4.85 10.73
C ASP A 293 11.57 5.05 9.77
N ILE A 294 11.10 3.95 9.17
CA ILE A 294 10.09 3.95 8.11
C ILE A 294 8.81 3.30 8.63
N GLN A 295 7.72 4.05 8.57
CA GLN A 295 6.39 3.60 8.94
C GLN A 295 5.48 3.54 7.72
N LEU A 296 4.61 2.53 7.70
CA LEU A 296 3.62 2.31 6.65
C LEU A 296 2.24 2.50 7.26
N LEU A 297 1.46 3.46 6.73
CA LEU A 297 0.21 3.89 7.33
C LEU A 297 -0.88 4.05 6.26
N LEU A 298 -2.14 3.89 6.67
CA LEU A 298 -3.29 4.30 5.87
C LEU A 298 -3.58 5.80 6.07
N PRO A 299 -4.14 6.49 5.06
CA PRO A 299 -4.56 7.88 5.21
C PRO A 299 -5.80 8.06 6.08
N ASP A 300 -6.07 9.32 6.43
CA ASP A 300 -7.14 9.68 7.37
C ASP A 300 -8.52 9.27 6.83
N GLY A 301 -9.26 8.48 7.61
CA GLY A 301 -10.64 8.12 7.31
C GLY A 301 -10.82 7.25 6.06
N PHE A 302 -9.75 6.62 5.56
CA PHE A 302 -9.83 5.73 4.41
C PHE A 302 -10.77 4.54 4.69
N LYS A 303 -11.64 4.23 3.73
CA LYS A 303 -12.58 3.10 3.78
C LYS A 303 -12.60 2.37 2.44
N PHE A 304 -12.74 1.05 2.50
CA PHE A 304 -13.04 0.23 1.33
C PHE A 304 -14.54 0.28 1.06
N GLU A 305 -14.91 0.46 -0.20
CA GLU A 305 -16.29 0.49 -0.67
C GLU A 305 -16.44 -0.45 -1.86
N LEU A 306 -16.26 -1.75 -1.62
CA LEU A 306 -16.58 -2.76 -2.63
C LEU A 306 -18.08 -3.00 -2.69
N PRO A 307 -18.67 -3.00 -3.89
CA PRO A 307 -20.12 -3.00 -4.06
C PRO A 307 -20.78 -4.37 -3.95
N ASP A 308 -20.01 -5.46 -4.01
CA ASP A 308 -20.56 -6.80 -4.25
C ASP A 308 -20.39 -7.74 -3.04
N TYR A 309 -21.42 -8.54 -2.80
CA TYR A 309 -21.39 -9.66 -1.86
C TYR A 309 -20.86 -10.91 -2.59
N ILE A 310 -20.54 -11.94 -1.82
CA ILE A 310 -20.20 -13.27 -2.37
C ILE A 310 -21.33 -14.21 -2.01
N LEU A 311 -21.87 -14.88 -3.01
CA LEU A 311 -22.82 -15.97 -2.83
C LEU A 311 -22.51 -17.08 -3.85
N TYR A 312 -22.08 -18.23 -3.34
CA TYR A 312 -21.99 -19.45 -4.11
C TYR A 312 -22.75 -20.55 -3.39
N VAL A 313 -23.56 -21.28 -4.13
CA VAL A 313 -24.39 -22.35 -3.58
C VAL A 313 -24.22 -23.60 -4.43
N ASN A 314 -23.97 -24.73 -3.77
CA ASN A 314 -23.88 -26.03 -4.40
C ASN A 314 -25.24 -26.71 -4.55
N THR A 315 -26.03 -26.28 -5.54
CA THR A 315 -27.35 -26.88 -5.86
C THR A 315 -27.29 -27.88 -7.02
N LYS A 316 -26.18 -27.93 -7.77
CA LYS A 316 -26.06 -28.76 -8.98
C LYS A 316 -25.79 -30.23 -8.63
N ARG A 317 -26.82 -31.07 -8.81
CA ARG A 317 -26.69 -32.53 -8.75
C ARG A 317 -26.02 -33.04 -10.02
N ILE A 318 -24.87 -33.70 -9.88
CA ILE A 318 -24.25 -34.42 -11.00
C ILE A 318 -24.86 -35.82 -11.03
N TYR A 319 -25.69 -36.09 -12.04
CA TYR A 319 -26.16 -37.45 -12.32
C TYR A 319 -25.05 -38.18 -13.09
N GLN A 320 -24.50 -39.25 -12.51
CA GLN A 320 -23.76 -40.23 -13.29
C GLN A 320 -24.77 -41.15 -13.95
N ASP A 321 -24.64 -41.34 -15.27
CA ASP A 321 -25.50 -42.24 -16.05
C ASP A 321 -25.52 -43.67 -15.45
N PRO A 322 -26.61 -44.45 -15.65
CA PRO A 322 -26.90 -45.67 -14.90
C PRO A 322 -25.89 -46.82 -15.15
N PRO A 323 -25.83 -47.84 -14.25
CA PRO A 323 -26.98 -48.43 -13.60
C PRO A 323 -27.21 -47.92 -12.18
N HIS A 324 -28.50 -47.87 -11.85
CA HIS A 324 -29.15 -47.51 -10.59
C HIS A 324 -28.30 -47.78 -9.34
N TYR A 325 -28.38 -46.89 -8.34
CA TYR A 325 -27.72 -46.91 -7.02
C TYR A 325 -26.45 -46.06 -6.82
N VAL A 326 -26.07 -45.16 -7.73
CA VAL A 326 -25.02 -44.17 -7.40
C VAL A 326 -25.65 -42.97 -6.67
N PRO A 327 -25.24 -42.64 -5.43
CA PRO A 327 -25.68 -41.42 -4.77
C PRO A 327 -25.28 -40.21 -5.63
N PHE A 328 -26.20 -39.25 -5.83
CA PHE A 328 -25.86 -38.01 -6.52
C PHE A 328 -24.82 -37.26 -5.69
N VAL A 329 -23.76 -36.79 -6.35
CA VAL A 329 -22.73 -35.96 -5.72
C VAL A 329 -22.95 -34.54 -6.21
N CYS A 330 -22.99 -33.56 -5.30
CA CYS A 330 -23.00 -32.16 -5.66
C CYS A 330 -21.57 -31.63 -5.59
N VAL A 331 -21.06 -31.11 -6.70
CA VAL A 331 -19.75 -30.46 -6.73
C VAL A 331 -19.89 -29.12 -7.44
N TYR A 332 -19.55 -28.05 -6.75
CA TYR A 332 -19.52 -26.70 -7.31
C TYR A 332 -18.14 -26.09 -7.09
N VAL A 333 -17.45 -25.81 -8.20
CA VAL A 333 -16.16 -25.11 -8.18
C VAL A 333 -16.43 -23.63 -8.38
N PHE A 334 -15.91 -22.79 -7.49
CA PHE A 334 -16.01 -21.34 -7.62
C PHE A 334 -14.63 -20.71 -7.80
N ASN A 335 -14.64 -19.54 -8.43
CA ASN A 335 -13.51 -18.63 -8.47
C ASN A 335 -14.03 -17.20 -8.33
N LYS A 336 -13.44 -16.45 -7.40
CA LYS A 336 -13.73 -15.06 -7.13
C LYS A 336 -12.45 -14.24 -7.19
N THR A 337 -12.51 -13.15 -7.93
CA THR A 337 -11.46 -12.13 -7.95
C THR A 337 -11.98 -10.85 -7.31
N TYR A 338 -11.04 -9.99 -6.91
CA TYR A 338 -11.28 -8.72 -6.24
C TYR A 338 -10.52 -7.63 -7.00
N THR A 339 -11.18 -6.51 -7.24
CA THR A 339 -10.57 -5.34 -7.86
C THR A 339 -10.76 -4.14 -6.95
N PHE A 340 -9.67 -3.60 -6.42
CA PHE A 340 -9.70 -2.45 -5.51
C PHE A 340 -8.36 -1.73 -5.47
N GLN A 341 -8.41 -0.46 -5.05
CA GLN A 341 -7.23 0.37 -4.86
C GLN A 341 -7.18 0.89 -3.44
N TYR A 342 -5.98 1.05 -2.90
CA TYR A 342 -5.80 1.78 -1.66
C TYR A 342 -4.43 2.47 -1.58
N PRO A 343 -4.38 3.65 -0.97
CA PRO A 343 -3.14 4.37 -0.72
C PRO A 343 -2.40 3.85 0.51
N ILE A 344 -1.07 3.91 0.44
CA ILE A 344 -0.15 3.71 1.55
C ILE A 344 0.65 5.01 1.71
N VAL A 345 0.66 5.55 2.92
CA VAL A 345 1.53 6.68 3.30
C VAL A 345 2.80 6.10 3.93
N LEU A 346 3.94 6.41 3.32
CA LEU A 346 5.25 6.17 3.89
C LEU A 346 5.66 7.38 4.71
N ARG A 347 5.87 7.17 6.00
CA ARG A 347 6.29 8.20 6.96
C ARG A 347 7.70 7.89 7.45
N ILE A 348 8.62 8.84 7.30
CA ILE A 348 10.03 8.68 7.65
C ILE A 348 10.41 9.75 8.67
N PHE A 349 10.88 9.34 9.84
CA PHE A 349 11.29 10.28 10.89
C PHE A 349 12.72 10.77 10.67
N ASP A 350 12.92 12.09 10.66
CA ASP A 350 14.26 12.69 10.70
C ASP A 350 14.70 12.87 12.16
N PRO A 351 15.68 12.08 12.66
CA PRO A 351 16.12 12.15 14.05
C PRO A 351 16.85 13.46 14.39
N LEU A 352 17.35 14.22 13.40
CA LEU A 352 18.09 15.45 13.61
C LEU A 352 17.15 16.66 13.78
N THR A 353 16.12 16.76 12.95
CA THR A 353 15.13 17.86 13.01
C THR A 353 13.91 17.53 13.86
N LYS A 354 13.65 16.24 14.10
CA LYS A 354 12.42 15.70 14.74
C LYS A 354 11.15 15.84 13.89
N TYR A 355 11.30 16.20 12.63
CA TYR A 355 10.21 16.25 11.66
C TYR A 355 9.99 14.89 11.01
N THR A 356 8.91 14.78 10.22
CA THR A 356 8.59 13.54 9.50
C THR A 356 8.34 13.83 8.04
N PHE A 357 9.07 13.13 7.17
CA PHE A 357 8.87 13.15 5.74
C PHE A 357 7.75 12.19 5.35
N ASN A 358 6.74 12.67 4.61
CA ASN A 358 5.62 11.84 4.18
C ASN A 358 5.49 11.82 2.66
N PHE A 359 5.30 10.65 2.07
CA PHE A 359 4.89 10.50 0.67
C PHE A 359 3.98 9.29 0.49
N ALA A 360 3.18 9.28 -0.56
CA ALA A 360 2.21 8.21 -0.80
C ALA A 360 2.60 7.29 -1.97
N SER A 361 2.17 6.04 -1.86
CA SER A 361 2.20 4.99 -2.86
C SER A 361 0.77 4.47 -3.06
N LEU A 362 0.35 4.25 -4.30
CA LEU A 362 -0.95 3.64 -4.60
C LEU A 362 -0.77 2.15 -4.92
N VAL A 363 -1.51 1.31 -4.19
CA VAL A 363 -1.68 -0.11 -4.49
C VAL A 363 -2.93 -0.28 -5.33
N ASP A 364 -2.82 -1.11 -6.36
CA ASP A 364 -3.91 -1.41 -7.28
C ASP A 364 -3.98 -2.90 -7.52
N ILE A 365 -5.06 -3.52 -7.07
CA ILE A 365 -5.34 -4.94 -7.26
C ILE A 365 -6.38 -5.05 -8.35
N ASN A 366 -6.06 -5.79 -9.41
CA ASN A 366 -6.96 -6.08 -10.50
C ASN A 366 -7.31 -7.57 -10.52
N GLY A 367 -8.61 -7.86 -10.44
CA GLY A 367 -9.17 -9.18 -10.64
C GLY A 367 -9.60 -9.38 -12.09
N SER A 368 -8.79 -10.08 -12.89
CA SER A 368 -9.11 -10.42 -14.27
C SER A 368 -8.82 -11.89 -14.57
N ASP A 369 -9.60 -12.52 -15.44
CA ASP A 369 -9.38 -13.89 -15.92
C ASP A 369 -9.08 -14.90 -14.81
N TYR A 370 -9.92 -14.90 -13.76
CA TYR A 370 -9.86 -15.85 -12.66
C TYR A 370 -8.60 -15.74 -11.76
N LYS A 371 -7.85 -14.65 -11.87
CA LYS A 371 -6.62 -14.39 -11.11
C LYS A 371 -6.58 -12.97 -10.53
N LEU A 372 -5.86 -12.83 -9.43
CA LEU A 372 -5.50 -11.53 -8.86
C LEU A 372 -4.12 -11.11 -9.39
N LEU A 373 -4.05 -9.91 -9.96
CA LEU A 373 -2.84 -9.35 -10.54
C LEU A 373 -2.64 -7.91 -10.06
N PRO A 374 -1.41 -7.39 -10.05
CA PRO A 374 -1.19 -5.96 -9.91
C PRO A 374 -1.91 -5.20 -11.04
N GLY A 375 -2.66 -4.17 -10.70
CA GLY A 375 -3.40 -3.35 -11.65
C GLY A 375 -2.54 -2.28 -12.34
N GLU A 376 -3.10 -1.70 -13.39
CA GLU A 376 -2.42 -0.72 -14.26
C GLU A 376 -2.85 0.73 -14.01
N CYS A 377 -3.53 1.01 -12.89
CA CYS A 377 -4.11 2.31 -12.54
C CYS A 377 -5.16 2.80 -13.56
N ALA A 378 -5.79 1.89 -14.30
CA ALA A 378 -6.97 2.20 -15.08
C ALA A 378 -8.12 2.58 -14.14
N THR A 379 -9.02 3.45 -14.60
CA THR A 379 -10.23 3.80 -13.85
C THR A 379 -10.95 2.52 -13.49
N ILE A 380 -11.16 2.27 -12.18
CA ILE A 380 -11.97 1.15 -11.71
C ILE A 380 -13.38 1.39 -12.28
N SER A 381 -13.67 0.77 -13.41
CA SER A 381 -15.02 0.69 -13.93
C SER A 381 -15.68 -0.32 -13.03
N GLY A 382 -16.36 0.16 -11.98
CA GLY A 382 -17.14 -0.69 -11.10
C GLY A 382 -18.16 -1.42 -11.95
N VAL A 383 -17.86 -2.68 -12.31
CA VAL A 383 -18.86 -3.59 -12.85
C VAL A 383 -19.66 -4.04 -11.63
N THR A 384 -20.58 -3.19 -11.19
CA THR A 384 -21.55 -3.58 -10.18
C THR A 384 -22.49 -4.59 -10.82
N THR A 385 -22.54 -5.81 -10.29
CA THR A 385 -23.68 -6.69 -10.58
C THR A 385 -24.90 -6.09 -9.88
N GLN A 386 -25.68 -5.34 -10.64
CA GLN A 386 -26.71 -4.40 -10.21
C GLN A 386 -28.01 -5.05 -9.71
N ALA A 387 -28.04 -6.37 -9.51
CA ALA A 387 -29.29 -7.13 -9.39
C ALA A 387 -29.99 -7.04 -8.02
N CYS A 388 -29.27 -6.68 -6.95
CA CYS A 388 -29.80 -6.69 -5.57
C CYS A 388 -29.64 -5.37 -4.83
N LYS A 389 -29.57 -4.24 -5.56
CA LYS A 389 -29.58 -2.89 -4.98
C LYS A 389 -31.01 -2.34 -5.00
N ASP A 390 -31.35 -1.52 -4.01
CA ASP A 390 -32.63 -0.82 -3.90
C ASP A 390 -33.86 -1.72 -3.69
N LEU A 391 -33.70 -2.79 -2.90
CA LEU A 391 -34.79 -3.67 -2.46
C LEU A 391 -35.62 -2.97 -1.37
N GLU A 392 -36.89 -2.69 -1.64
CA GLU A 392 -37.76 -1.86 -0.77
C GLU A 392 -38.50 -2.65 0.32
N CYS A 393 -38.62 -3.97 0.17
CA CYS A 393 -39.34 -4.84 1.11
C CYS A 393 -38.37 -5.52 2.08
N THR A 394 -38.88 -5.97 3.23
CA THR A 394 -38.11 -6.73 4.22
C THR A 394 -38.80 -8.07 4.50
N ALA A 395 -38.04 -9.15 4.38
CA ALA A 395 -38.47 -10.48 4.78
C ALA A 395 -37.99 -10.79 6.20
N ARG A 396 -38.81 -11.53 6.95
CA ARG A 396 -38.54 -12.07 8.27
C ARG A 396 -38.93 -13.53 8.31
N ILE A 397 -37.93 -14.39 8.22
CA ILE A 397 -38.05 -15.84 8.05
C ILE A 397 -37.56 -16.53 9.33
N LYS A 398 -38.26 -17.56 9.80
CA LYS A 398 -37.76 -18.43 10.88
C LYS A 398 -37.39 -19.79 10.34
N VAL A 399 -36.18 -20.27 10.63
CA VAL A 399 -35.67 -21.57 10.18
C VAL A 399 -35.50 -22.50 11.37
N VAL A 400 -36.12 -23.68 11.29
CA VAL A 400 -36.08 -24.70 12.35
C VAL A 400 -35.80 -26.08 11.77
N ASP A 401 -35.38 -27.03 12.60
CA ASP A 401 -35.33 -28.45 12.24
C ASP A 401 -36.69 -29.15 12.38
N GLU A 402 -36.74 -30.44 12.07
CA GLU A 402 -37.93 -31.30 12.19
C GLU A 402 -38.52 -31.37 13.61
N LEU A 403 -37.71 -31.05 14.63
CA LEU A 403 -38.12 -31.03 16.04
C LEU A 403 -38.56 -29.62 16.48
N GLY A 404 -38.54 -28.64 15.58
CA GLY A 404 -38.84 -27.24 15.86
C GLY A 404 -37.70 -26.48 16.56
N ILE A 405 -36.50 -27.06 16.62
CA ILE A 405 -35.32 -26.42 17.20
C ILE A 405 -34.80 -25.38 16.21
N PRO A 406 -34.59 -24.12 16.62
CA PRO A 406 -34.05 -23.11 15.74
C PRO A 406 -32.66 -23.44 15.20
N LEU A 407 -32.47 -23.22 13.91
CA LEU A 407 -31.20 -23.45 13.23
C LEU A 407 -30.45 -22.14 13.08
N LYS A 408 -29.41 -21.94 13.90
CA LYS A 408 -28.53 -20.76 13.85
C LYS A 408 -27.64 -20.78 12.60
N ASP A 409 -27.49 -19.64 11.94
CA ASP A 409 -26.66 -19.43 10.74
C ASP A 409 -27.13 -20.16 9.46
N ALA A 410 -28.35 -20.68 9.43
CA ALA A 410 -29.02 -20.98 8.17
C ALA A 410 -29.08 -19.73 7.31
N PHE A 411 -28.79 -19.87 6.03
CA PHE A 411 -28.70 -18.79 5.06
C PHE A 411 -29.92 -18.82 4.14
N ALA A 412 -30.50 -17.65 3.85
CA ALA A 412 -31.61 -17.55 2.91
C ALA A 412 -31.32 -16.54 1.79
N ALA A 413 -31.78 -16.88 0.58
CA ALA A 413 -31.77 -16.03 -0.59
C ALA A 413 -33.15 -16.03 -1.26
N PHE A 414 -33.56 -14.88 -1.79
CA PHE A 414 -34.80 -14.72 -2.54
C PHE A 414 -34.49 -14.18 -3.92
N ASN A 415 -34.91 -14.89 -4.97
CA ASN A 415 -34.64 -14.54 -6.37
C ASN A 415 -33.13 -14.33 -6.65
N GLY A 416 -32.27 -15.10 -5.99
CA GLY A 416 -30.81 -14.95 -6.07
C GLY A 416 -30.21 -13.79 -5.26
N CYS A 417 -31.02 -12.98 -4.59
CA CYS A 417 -30.58 -11.92 -3.68
C CYS A 417 -30.50 -12.44 -2.23
N PRO A 418 -29.38 -12.22 -1.52
CA PRO A 418 -29.21 -12.68 -0.15
C PRO A 418 -30.14 -11.89 0.78
N ILE A 419 -30.92 -12.61 1.59
CA ILE A 419 -31.68 -12.02 2.70
C ILE A 419 -30.75 -11.87 3.91
N GLY A 420 -30.03 -12.94 4.26
CA GLY A 420 -29.10 -12.94 5.39
C GLY A 420 -28.90 -14.31 6.01
N ARG A 421 -28.37 -14.30 7.24
CA ARG A 421 -28.19 -15.50 8.07
C ARG A 421 -29.09 -15.43 9.30
N SER A 422 -29.43 -16.59 9.84
CA SER A 422 -30.27 -16.68 11.04
C SER A 422 -29.47 -16.45 12.31
N ASP A 423 -30.09 -15.75 13.25
CA ASP A 423 -29.57 -15.56 14.60
C ASP A 423 -29.67 -16.84 15.46
N ASP A 424 -29.32 -16.73 16.76
CA ASP A 424 -29.44 -17.84 17.73
C ASP A 424 -30.89 -18.37 17.89
N ASN A 425 -31.90 -17.61 17.43
CA ASN A 425 -33.30 -17.98 17.44
C ASN A 425 -33.81 -18.50 16.09
N GLY A 426 -32.90 -18.73 15.13
CA GLY A 426 -33.24 -19.20 13.79
C GLY A 426 -33.90 -18.13 12.91
N VAL A 427 -33.86 -16.85 13.29
CA VAL A 427 -34.55 -15.77 12.58
C VAL A 427 -33.61 -15.07 11.60
N ILE A 428 -34.02 -15.01 10.33
CA ILE A 428 -33.37 -14.26 9.25
C ILE A 428 -34.21 -13.03 8.94
N GLU A 429 -33.60 -11.85 8.98
CA GLU A 429 -34.22 -10.59 8.58
C GLU A 429 -33.37 -9.90 7.53
N GLY A 430 -33.98 -9.44 6.44
CA GLY A 430 -33.24 -8.77 5.38
C GLY A 430 -34.08 -8.29 4.21
N PRO A 431 -33.47 -7.50 3.30
CA PRO A 431 -34.18 -6.89 2.20
C PRO A 431 -34.53 -7.89 1.09
N VAL A 432 -35.70 -7.72 0.46
CA VAL A 432 -36.19 -8.55 -0.66
C VAL A 432 -36.89 -7.71 -1.72
N ASP A 433 -36.99 -8.23 -2.94
CA ASP A 433 -37.74 -7.60 -4.02
C ASP A 433 -39.24 -7.63 -3.74
N CYS A 434 -39.94 -6.54 -4.05
CA CYS A 434 -41.36 -6.39 -3.76
C CYS A 434 -42.20 -6.88 -4.95
N GLY A 435 -43.20 -7.70 -4.66
CA GLY A 435 -44.25 -8.01 -5.63
C GLY A 435 -44.98 -9.32 -5.39
N PRO A 436 -46.14 -9.49 -6.05
CA PRO A 436 -46.94 -10.70 -5.98
C PRO A 436 -46.39 -11.83 -6.86
N THR A 437 -45.35 -11.55 -7.66
CA THR A 437 -44.72 -12.55 -8.52
C THR A 437 -43.96 -13.54 -7.64
N GLU A 438 -44.32 -14.82 -7.73
CA GLU A 438 -43.59 -15.89 -7.06
C GLU A 438 -42.15 -15.93 -7.59
N ALA A 439 -41.19 -15.84 -6.68
CA ALA A 439 -39.78 -16.04 -6.95
C ALA A 439 -39.21 -17.13 -6.04
N GLU A 440 -38.05 -17.64 -6.39
CA GLU A 440 -37.42 -18.75 -5.69
C GLU A 440 -36.88 -18.26 -4.34
N LEU A 441 -37.43 -18.78 -3.24
CA LEU A 441 -36.85 -18.71 -1.90
C LEU A 441 -36.02 -19.96 -1.69
N ASP A 442 -34.74 -19.77 -1.47
CA ASP A 442 -33.85 -20.84 -1.09
C ASP A 442 -33.35 -20.66 0.35
N ILE A 443 -33.35 -21.74 1.13
CA ILE A 443 -32.81 -21.77 2.49
C ILE A 443 -31.83 -22.94 2.63
N TYR A 444 -30.65 -22.64 3.13
CA TYR A 444 -29.51 -23.54 3.21
C TYR A 444 -28.99 -23.66 4.63
N TYR A 445 -28.57 -24.86 5.04
CA TYR A 445 -27.95 -25.08 6.34
C TYR A 445 -26.83 -26.12 6.28
N MET A 446 -25.60 -25.69 6.57
CA MET A 446 -24.37 -26.47 6.38
C MET A 446 -24.10 -27.48 7.51
N HIS A 447 -25.04 -28.39 7.80
CA HIS A 447 -24.85 -29.44 8.83
C HIS A 447 -25.58 -30.76 8.51
N GLY A 448 -25.56 -31.17 7.24
CA GLY A 448 -26.21 -32.41 6.80
C GLY A 448 -27.74 -32.29 6.79
N TYR A 449 -28.24 -31.11 6.45
CA TYR A 449 -29.65 -30.86 6.17
C TYR A 449 -29.87 -30.74 4.67
N GLU A 450 -31.05 -31.13 4.19
CA GLU A 450 -31.51 -30.83 2.85
C GLU A 450 -31.76 -29.33 2.72
N PHE A 451 -31.46 -28.76 1.55
CA PHE A 451 -31.80 -27.37 1.27
C PHE A 451 -33.28 -27.26 0.93
N PHE A 452 -33.90 -26.18 1.38
CA PHE A 452 -35.27 -25.82 1.02
C PHE A 452 -35.23 -24.90 -0.19
N SER A 453 -36.11 -25.13 -1.15
CA SER A 453 -36.26 -24.30 -2.35
C SER A 453 -37.72 -24.35 -2.80
N GLU A 454 -38.40 -23.20 -2.77
CA GLU A 454 -39.80 -23.09 -3.16
C GLU A 454 -40.07 -21.75 -3.84
N LYS A 455 -41.02 -21.72 -4.78
CA LYS A 455 -41.51 -20.49 -5.39
C LYS A 455 -42.55 -19.85 -4.48
N ILE A 456 -42.25 -18.63 -4.01
CA ILE A 456 -43.10 -17.91 -3.07
C ILE A 456 -43.13 -16.41 -3.41
N SER A 457 -44.24 -15.75 -3.10
CA SER A 457 -44.34 -14.30 -3.24
C SER A 457 -43.60 -13.59 -2.09
N SER A 458 -43.19 -12.34 -2.30
CA SER A 458 -42.62 -11.52 -1.21
C SER A 458 -43.64 -11.21 -0.09
N GLU A 459 -44.94 -11.35 -0.35
CA GLU A 459 -46.02 -11.15 0.63
C GLU A 459 -46.17 -12.35 1.56
N ASP A 460 -45.90 -13.55 1.06
CA ASP A 460 -46.07 -14.82 1.79
C ASP A 460 -44.77 -15.36 2.39
N ILE A 461 -43.63 -14.73 2.09
CA ILE A 461 -42.28 -15.15 2.52
C ILE A 461 -42.07 -15.19 4.04
N ASN A 462 -42.91 -14.48 4.80
CA ASN A 462 -42.78 -14.33 6.24
C ASN A 462 -43.39 -15.54 6.99
N ASN A 463 -42.66 -16.65 7.04
CA ASN A 463 -43.13 -17.89 7.68
C ASN A 463 -42.02 -18.63 8.46
N THR A 464 -42.40 -19.74 9.09
CA THR A 464 -41.47 -20.73 9.65
C THR A 464 -41.23 -21.84 8.63
N TYR A 465 -39.97 -22.07 8.30
CA TYR A 465 -39.53 -23.08 7.34
C TYR A 465 -38.75 -24.17 8.08
N VAL A 466 -39.08 -25.42 7.74
CA VAL A 466 -38.50 -26.60 8.36
C VAL A 466 -37.47 -27.18 7.42
N LEU A 467 -36.22 -27.31 7.87
CA LEU A 467 -35.19 -28.04 7.15
C LEU A 467 -35.12 -29.48 7.64
N HIS A 468 -35.09 -30.40 6.68
CA HIS A 468 -35.01 -31.84 6.94
C HIS A 468 -33.58 -32.32 7.01
N LYS A 469 -33.29 -33.27 7.89
CA LYS A 469 -31.92 -33.81 8.00
C LYS A 469 -31.68 -34.80 6.86
N SER A 470 -30.62 -34.60 6.09
CA SER A 470 -30.22 -35.51 5.02
C SER A 470 -29.95 -36.91 5.60
N PRO A 471 -30.49 -37.98 5.02
CA PRO A 471 -30.29 -39.33 5.53
C PRO A 471 -28.82 -39.74 5.41
N ASN A 472 -28.25 -40.28 6.51
CA ASN A 472 -26.91 -40.85 6.50
C ASN A 472 -26.92 -42.17 5.71
N LEU A 473 -26.36 -42.16 4.50
CA LEU A 473 -26.18 -43.36 3.69
C LEU A 473 -24.87 -44.06 4.10
N THR A 474 -24.96 -45.17 4.82
CA THR A 474 -23.79 -46.04 5.05
C THR A 474 -23.81 -47.18 4.05
N ILE A 475 -22.89 -47.13 3.07
CA ILE A 475 -22.72 -48.22 2.08
C ILE A 475 -21.68 -49.20 2.62
N HIS A 476 -22.10 -50.45 2.89
CA HIS A 476 -21.20 -51.53 3.28
C HIS A 476 -20.80 -52.36 2.08
N PHE A 477 -19.57 -52.20 1.60
CA PHE A 477 -19.02 -53.08 0.57
C PHE A 477 -18.53 -54.39 1.22
N ARG A 478 -19.21 -55.52 0.92
CA ARG A 478 -18.81 -56.84 1.44
C ARG A 478 -17.69 -57.49 0.64
N GLN A 479 -17.56 -57.17 -0.64
CA GLN A 479 -16.50 -57.67 -1.51
C GLN A 479 -16.31 -56.73 -2.70
N VAL A 480 -15.06 -56.34 -2.99
CA VAL A 480 -14.69 -55.56 -4.18
C VAL A 480 -13.78 -56.44 -5.03
N ASN A 481 -14.28 -56.91 -6.18
CA ASN A 481 -13.49 -57.70 -7.12
C ASN A 481 -12.80 -56.76 -8.12
N LEU A 482 -11.48 -56.61 -7.99
CA LEU A 482 -10.66 -55.89 -8.97
C LEU A 482 -10.32 -56.82 -10.14
N ILE A 483 -10.90 -56.57 -11.31
CA ILE A 483 -10.57 -57.32 -12.54
C ILE A 483 -9.56 -56.51 -13.35
N LYS A 484 -8.36 -57.07 -13.56
CA LYS A 484 -7.31 -56.47 -14.38
C LYS A 484 -7.71 -56.54 -15.86
N ARG A 485 -7.87 -55.39 -16.54
CA ARG A 485 -7.98 -55.35 -18.00
C ARG A 485 -6.62 -55.66 -18.60
N GLY A 486 -6.46 -56.83 -19.21
CA GLY A 486 -5.32 -57.13 -20.08
C GLY A 486 -5.59 -56.54 -21.47
N TYR A 487 -4.79 -55.55 -21.87
CA TYR A 487 -4.64 -55.22 -23.28
C TYR A 487 -3.59 -56.16 -23.88
N VAL A 488 -4.00 -56.93 -24.89
CA VAL A 488 -3.12 -57.69 -25.76
C VAL A 488 -2.53 -56.72 -26.78
N TYR A 489 -1.21 -56.56 -26.76
CA TYR A 489 -0.46 -56.17 -27.95
C TYR A 489 0.67 -57.19 -28.13
N ASP A 490 0.54 -57.99 -29.19
CA ASP A 490 1.62 -58.79 -29.75
C ASP A 490 2.21 -57.96 -30.91
N TYR A 491 3.46 -57.53 -30.78
CA TYR A 491 4.58 -57.81 -31.71
C TYR A 491 5.77 -56.85 -31.48
N GLU A 492 6.92 -57.51 -31.32
CA GLU A 492 8.33 -57.06 -31.45
C GLU A 492 8.95 -56.29 -30.27
N GLY A 493 9.75 -57.04 -29.52
CA GLY A 493 10.34 -56.64 -28.27
C GLY A 493 11.56 -55.74 -28.37
N ILE A 494 11.62 -54.81 -27.43
CA ILE A 494 12.83 -54.28 -26.79
C ILE A 494 12.43 -53.97 -25.33
N PRO A 495 13.19 -54.38 -24.29
CA PRO A 495 12.87 -54.07 -22.91
C PRO A 495 13.47 -52.74 -22.49
N HIS A 496 12.68 -51.84 -21.91
CA HIS A 496 13.19 -50.82 -20.99
C HIS A 496 12.19 -50.54 -19.87
N GLU A 497 12.72 -50.48 -18.64
CA GLU A 497 12.01 -50.27 -17.39
C GLU A 497 11.16 -48.99 -17.40
N GLU A 498 9.84 -49.15 -17.34
CA GLU A 498 8.91 -48.07 -17.01
C GLU A 498 8.43 -48.18 -15.57
N THR A 499 8.86 -47.17 -14.82
CA THR A 499 8.21 -46.57 -13.65
C THR A 499 6.68 -46.69 -13.65
N CYS A 500 6.12 -47.09 -12.51
CA CYS A 500 4.68 -47.11 -12.26
C CYS A 500 4.02 -45.74 -12.51
N HIS A 501 3.22 -45.64 -13.57
CA HIS A 501 2.14 -44.66 -13.66
C HIS A 501 0.88 -45.21 -12.95
N PRO A 502 0.17 -44.42 -12.13
CA PRO A 502 -1.09 -44.82 -11.53
C PRO A 502 -2.26 -44.54 -12.48
N CYS A 503 -3.29 -45.38 -12.33
CA CYS A 503 -4.66 -45.28 -12.84
C CYS A 503 -4.96 -46.02 -14.16
N ASP A 504 -5.66 -47.15 -14.02
CA ASP A 504 -6.91 -47.43 -14.75
C ASP A 504 -7.59 -48.67 -14.14
N TYR A 505 -8.34 -48.47 -13.05
CA TYR A 505 -9.31 -49.44 -12.54
C TYR A 505 -10.67 -48.76 -12.45
N TYR A 506 -11.72 -49.43 -12.91
CA TYR A 506 -13.10 -49.04 -12.63
C TYR A 506 -13.85 -50.21 -12.01
N CYS A 507 -14.76 -49.89 -11.09
CA CYS A 507 -15.59 -50.86 -10.39
C CYS A 507 -16.74 -51.31 -11.28
N ARG A 508 -16.97 -52.62 -11.40
CA ARG A 508 -18.18 -53.19 -12.01
C ARG A 508 -18.94 -53.97 -10.94
N LEU A 509 -20.22 -53.63 -10.77
CA LEU A 509 -21.18 -54.38 -9.97
C LEU A 509 -21.77 -55.48 -10.86
N ASP A 510 -21.59 -56.74 -10.47
CA ASP A 510 -22.31 -57.87 -11.07
C ASP A 510 -23.33 -58.40 -10.04
N ASP A 511 -24.58 -58.57 -10.48
CA ASP A 511 -25.70 -59.07 -9.68
C ASP A 511 -25.54 -60.55 -9.32
N VAL A 512 -25.95 -60.92 -8.09
CA VAL A 512 -26.33 -62.29 -7.68
C VAL A 512 -27.67 -62.25 -6.98
#